data_AF-A0A948HHG0-F1
#
_entry.id   AF-A0A948HHG0-F1
#
_cell.length_a   1.000
_cell.length_b   1.000
_cell.length_c   1.000
_cell.angle_alpha   90.00
_cell.angle_beta   90.00
_cell.angle_gamma   90.00
#
_symmetry.space_group_name_H-M   'P 1'
#
loop_
_entity.id
_entity.type
_entity.pdbx_description
1 polymer ?
#
loop_
_entity_poly.entity_id
_entity_poly.type
_entity_poly.pdbx_seq_one_letter_code
_entity_poly.pdbx_strand_id
1 'polypeptide(L)'
;MRIAPRLSMLLVMGMALPCTAGAASAVFYDADTGAYGYSMNNRSVSTAMQQALGYCAQRSPNCSTVASTSEGGYSALYTGTGAMGVALSAQDDAAAQRKAEAMCRRKAGDCRLALLWREETVAPSVPPVPPIPPHTLPPIGPAG
;
A
#
# COMPACT_ATOMS: atom_id res chain seq x y z
N MET A 1 -46.93 32.30 29.81
CA MET A 1 -47.19 30.84 29.68
C MET A 1 -47.80 30.62 28.30
N ARG A 2 -47.28 29.85 27.33
CA ARG A 2 -46.20 28.83 27.24
C ARG A 2 -45.54 28.98 25.85
N ILE A 3 -44.21 28.96 25.80
CA ILE A 3 -43.43 28.93 24.55
C ILE A 3 -43.30 27.45 24.15
N ALA A 4 -43.78 27.07 22.97
CA ALA A 4 -43.63 25.72 22.45
C ALA A 4 -42.18 25.50 21.98
N PRO A 5 -41.49 24.41 22.38
CA PRO A 5 -40.19 24.10 21.85
C PRO A 5 -40.37 23.45 20.48
N ARG A 6 -39.89 24.14 19.42
CA ARG A 6 -39.65 23.51 18.13
C ARG A 6 -38.50 22.52 18.32
N LEU A 7 -38.82 21.24 18.26
CA LEU A 7 -37.86 20.15 18.29
C LEU A 7 -37.04 20.20 16.98
N SER A 8 -35.97 20.98 16.97
CA SER A 8 -34.99 20.99 15.88
C SER A 8 -34.24 19.68 15.91
N MET A 9 -34.69 18.72 15.10
CA MET A 9 -34.02 17.46 14.82
C MET A 9 -32.74 17.77 14.03
N LEU A 10 -31.62 17.94 14.74
CA LEU A 10 -30.28 18.01 14.16
C LEU A 10 -29.94 16.64 13.57
N LEU A 11 -30.10 16.52 12.26
CA LEU A 11 -29.63 15.41 11.46
C LEU A 11 -28.10 15.40 11.52
N VAL A 12 -27.52 14.54 12.37
CA VAL A 12 -26.07 14.30 12.39
C VAL A 12 -25.72 13.53 11.12
N MET A 13 -25.37 14.25 10.05
CA MET A 13 -24.66 13.67 8.92
C MET A 13 -23.30 13.19 9.43
N GLY A 14 -23.20 11.88 9.64
CA GLY A 14 -21.92 11.21 9.89
C GLY A 14 -20.99 11.49 8.71
N MET A 15 -20.00 12.34 8.91
CA MET A 15 -18.91 12.53 7.96
C MET A 15 -18.15 11.20 7.91
N ALA A 16 -18.41 10.40 6.87
CA ALA A 16 -17.52 9.33 6.49
C ALA A 16 -16.19 10.01 6.11
N LEU A 17 -15.23 10.02 7.04
CA LEU A 17 -13.85 10.40 6.74
C LEU A 17 -13.41 9.57 5.54
N PRO A 18 -13.01 10.19 4.41
CA PRO A 18 -12.45 9.42 3.32
C PRO A 18 -11.18 8.77 3.87
N CYS A 19 -11.21 7.44 4.06
CA CYS A 19 -10.01 6.66 4.27
C CYS A 19 -9.09 7.01 3.09
N THR A 20 -8.01 7.72 3.38
CA THR A 20 -7.00 8.09 2.39
C THR A 20 -6.57 6.82 1.68
N ALA A 21 -6.95 6.69 0.41
CA ALA A 21 -6.55 5.56 -0.41
C ALA A 21 -5.02 5.53 -0.46
N GLY A 22 -4.42 4.49 0.11
CA GLY A 22 -2.96 4.34 0.15
C GLY A 22 -2.40 4.09 -1.24
N ALA A 23 -1.27 4.74 -1.54
CA ALA A 23 -0.39 4.43 -2.67
C ALA A 23 0.89 3.77 -2.13
N ALA A 24 0.72 2.83 -1.20
CA ALA A 24 1.83 2.36 -0.40
C ALA A 24 2.64 1.28 -1.10
N SER A 25 3.96 1.41 -1.07
CA SER A 25 4.87 0.54 -1.80
C SER A 25 6.09 0.25 -0.97
N ALA A 26 6.70 -0.91 -1.19
CA ALA A 26 7.88 -1.34 -0.46
C ALA A 26 8.79 -2.20 -1.34
N VAL A 27 10.09 -2.13 -1.06
CA VAL A 27 11.12 -2.92 -1.72
C VAL A 27 12.03 -3.54 -0.66
N PHE A 28 12.29 -4.83 -0.81
CA PHE A 28 13.23 -5.61 -0.02
C PHE A 28 14.33 -6.16 -0.92
N TYR A 29 15.53 -6.28 -0.36
CA TYR A 29 16.71 -6.77 -1.07
C TYR A 29 17.63 -7.53 -0.12
N ASP A 30 18.26 -8.56 -0.67
CA ASP A 30 19.44 -9.20 -0.13
C ASP A 30 20.63 -8.89 -1.05
N ALA A 31 21.63 -8.20 -0.50
CA ALA A 31 22.82 -7.81 -1.23
C ALA A 31 23.77 -8.98 -1.55
N ASP A 32 23.70 -10.07 -0.77
CA ASP A 32 24.59 -11.22 -0.94
C ASP A 32 24.16 -12.08 -2.12
N THR A 33 22.86 -12.33 -2.24
CA THR A 33 22.29 -13.19 -3.30
C THR A 33 21.72 -12.41 -4.49
N GLY A 34 21.47 -11.11 -4.32
CA GLY A 34 20.75 -10.30 -5.29
C GLY A 34 19.24 -10.56 -5.32
N ALA A 35 18.72 -11.39 -4.42
CA ALA A 35 17.28 -11.62 -4.29
C ALA A 35 16.57 -10.33 -3.87
N TYR A 36 15.42 -10.06 -4.49
CA TYR A 36 14.61 -8.90 -4.13
C TYR A 36 13.12 -9.22 -4.16
N GLY A 37 12.33 -8.39 -3.51
CA GLY A 37 10.89 -8.43 -3.58
C GLY A 37 10.35 -7.01 -3.53
N TYR A 38 9.25 -6.77 -4.23
CA TYR A 38 8.59 -5.48 -4.25
C TYR A 38 7.09 -5.66 -4.17
N SER A 39 6.40 -4.63 -3.70
CA SER A 39 4.97 -4.50 -3.80
C SER A 39 4.65 -3.04 -4.09
N MET A 40 3.61 -2.81 -4.87
CA MET A 40 3.21 -1.48 -5.31
C MET A 40 1.73 -1.25 -5.05
N ASN A 41 1.34 0.01 -4.85
CA ASN A 41 -0.06 0.41 -4.78
C ASN A 41 -0.84 -0.47 -3.79
N ASN A 42 -0.41 -0.50 -2.53
CA ASN A 42 -1.13 -1.13 -1.43
C ASN A 42 -1.89 -0.09 -0.60
N ARG A 43 -2.94 -0.56 0.08
CA ARG A 43 -3.75 0.29 0.97
C ARG A 43 -2.99 0.80 2.19
N SER A 44 -1.91 0.12 2.59
CA SER A 44 -1.06 0.51 3.72
C SER A 44 0.39 0.07 3.51
N VAL A 45 1.32 0.79 4.17
CA VAL A 45 2.76 0.46 4.16
C VAL A 45 3.01 -0.92 4.78
N SER A 46 2.25 -1.30 5.82
CA SER A 46 2.41 -2.61 6.46
C SER A 46 2.12 -3.76 5.51
N THR A 47 1.03 -3.67 4.74
CA THR A 47 0.69 -4.67 3.71
C THR A 47 1.74 -4.67 2.60
N ALA A 48 2.19 -3.49 2.16
CA ALA A 48 3.24 -3.38 1.16
C ALA A 48 4.52 -4.11 1.63
N MET A 49 4.97 -3.84 2.86
CA MET A 49 6.18 -4.44 3.42
C MET A 49 6.04 -5.96 3.56
N GLN A 50 4.91 -6.47 4.06
CA GLN A 50 4.67 -7.89 4.21
C GLN A 50 4.72 -8.64 2.87
N GLN A 51 4.09 -8.08 1.83
CA GLN A 51 4.12 -8.69 0.50
C GLN A 51 5.52 -8.64 -0.12
N ALA A 52 6.17 -7.48 -0.08
CA ALA A 52 7.51 -7.30 -0.64
C ALA A 52 8.53 -8.21 0.05
N LEU A 53 8.48 -8.32 1.39
CA LEU A 53 9.28 -9.27 2.14
C LEU A 53 8.96 -10.70 1.73
N GLY A 54 7.69 -11.08 1.62
CA GLY A 54 7.28 -12.42 1.19
C GLY A 54 7.84 -12.83 -0.17
N TYR A 55 7.88 -11.91 -1.14
CA TYR A 55 8.49 -12.17 -2.45
C TYR A 55 10.02 -12.30 -2.39
N CYS A 56 10.68 -11.51 -1.54
CA CYS A 56 12.12 -11.61 -1.36
C CYS A 56 12.49 -12.92 -0.62
N ALA A 57 11.76 -13.23 0.45
CA ALA A 57 11.97 -14.37 1.34
C ALA A 57 11.84 -15.73 0.65
N GLN A 58 11.12 -15.80 -0.48
CA GLN A 58 11.06 -17.00 -1.33
C GLN A 58 12.42 -17.38 -1.92
N ARG A 59 13.35 -16.42 -2.03
CA ARG A 59 14.65 -16.59 -2.69
C ARG A 59 15.83 -16.40 -1.76
N SER A 60 15.68 -15.66 -0.66
CA SER A 60 16.71 -15.49 0.35
C SER A 60 16.13 -15.29 1.76
N PRO A 61 16.70 -15.92 2.79
CA PRO A 61 16.31 -15.66 4.18
C PRO A 61 16.81 -14.31 4.72
N ASN A 62 17.74 -13.64 4.04
CA ASN A 62 18.46 -12.45 4.55
C ASN A 62 17.91 -11.12 4.00
N CYS A 63 16.66 -11.13 3.53
CA CYS A 63 16.03 -9.96 2.94
C CYS A 63 15.86 -8.81 3.95
N SER A 64 16.31 -7.62 3.56
CA SER A 64 16.20 -6.39 4.34
C SER A 64 15.37 -5.33 3.60
N THR A 65 14.71 -4.44 4.33
CA THR A 65 13.95 -3.34 3.72
C THR A 65 14.91 -2.33 3.11
N VAL A 66 14.71 -1.99 1.84
CA VAL A 66 15.48 -0.95 1.13
C VAL A 66 14.75 0.38 1.15
N ALA A 67 13.45 0.36 0.86
CA ALA A 67 12.63 1.55 0.80
C ALA A 67 11.15 1.21 1.00
N SER A 68 10.39 2.16 1.53
CA SER A 68 8.93 2.15 1.51
C SER A 68 8.37 3.56 1.38
N THR A 69 7.14 3.67 0.90
CA THR A 69 6.41 4.94 0.79
C THR A 69 4.92 4.71 1.05
N SER A 70 4.21 5.74 1.47
CA SER A 70 2.74 5.84 1.43
C SER A 70 2.24 6.89 0.43
N GLU A 71 3.16 7.62 -0.19
CA GLU A 71 2.89 8.77 -1.05
C GLU A 71 2.73 8.36 -2.52
N GLY A 72 1.91 9.11 -3.25
CA GLY A 72 1.79 9.00 -4.70
C GLY A 72 2.97 9.68 -5.42
N GLY A 73 3.27 9.24 -6.65
CA GLY A 73 4.41 9.71 -7.42
C GLY A 73 4.93 8.64 -8.37
N TYR A 74 6.18 8.75 -8.79
CA TYR A 74 6.81 7.81 -9.71
C TYR A 74 7.93 7.04 -9.02
N SER A 75 8.03 5.76 -9.33
CA SER A 75 8.93 4.84 -8.65
C SER A 75 9.69 4.00 -9.65
N ALA A 76 10.96 3.76 -9.37
CA ALA A 76 11.84 3.00 -10.24
C ALA A 76 12.79 2.10 -9.44
N LEU A 77 13.13 0.96 -10.02
CA LEU A 77 14.06 -0.01 -9.49
C LEU A 77 15.09 -0.36 -10.57
N TYR A 78 16.37 -0.21 -10.23
CA TYR A 78 17.49 -0.68 -11.04
C TYR A 78 18.20 -1.82 -10.32
N THR A 79 18.61 -2.83 -11.08
CA THR A 79 19.43 -3.94 -10.59
C THR A 79 20.72 -4.06 -11.39
N GLY A 80 21.78 -4.48 -10.70
CA GLY A 80 23.08 -4.85 -11.28
C GLY A 80 23.68 -5.98 -10.46
N THR A 81 24.86 -6.46 -10.85
CA THR A 81 25.53 -7.56 -10.13
C THR A 81 25.86 -7.12 -8.70
N GLY A 82 25.18 -7.69 -7.71
CA GLY A 82 25.32 -7.32 -6.28
C GLY A 82 24.85 -5.89 -5.95
N ALA A 83 24.05 -5.28 -6.83
CA ALA A 83 23.61 -3.90 -6.68
C ALA A 83 22.10 -3.73 -6.90
N MET A 84 21.53 -2.81 -6.13
CA MET A 84 20.17 -2.33 -6.32
C MET A 84 20.14 -0.83 -6.05
N GLY A 85 19.32 -0.13 -6.83
CA GLY A 85 18.93 1.25 -6.55
C GLY A 85 17.43 1.44 -6.71
N VAL A 86 16.85 2.23 -5.81
CA VAL A 86 15.39 2.41 -5.71
C VAL A 86 15.08 3.89 -5.54
N ALA A 87 14.06 4.35 -6.25
CA ALA A 87 13.41 5.62 -6.00
C ALA A 87 11.92 5.35 -5.82
N LEU A 88 11.32 5.92 -4.77
CA LEU A 88 9.88 5.90 -4.53
C LEU A 88 9.36 7.34 -4.45
N SER A 89 8.10 7.55 -4.87
CA SER A 89 7.41 8.86 -4.76
C SER A 89 8.19 10.02 -5.41
N ALA A 90 8.82 9.79 -6.56
CA ALA A 90 9.49 10.84 -7.31
C ALA A 90 8.46 11.71 -8.07
N GLN A 91 8.88 12.92 -8.44
CA GLN A 91 8.04 13.89 -9.14
C GLN A 91 7.62 13.41 -10.55
N ASP A 92 8.51 12.72 -11.26
CA ASP A 92 8.32 12.22 -12.62
C ASP A 92 9.15 10.95 -12.88
N ASP A 93 8.83 10.25 -13.99
CA ASP A 93 9.51 9.02 -14.42
C ASP A 93 11.03 9.19 -14.57
N ALA A 94 11.47 10.34 -15.08
CA ALA A 94 12.89 10.58 -15.33
C ALA A 94 13.65 10.80 -14.02
N ALA A 95 13.04 11.49 -13.04
CA ALA A 95 13.57 11.67 -11.71
C ALA A 95 13.66 10.34 -10.95
N ALA A 96 12.64 9.48 -11.05
CA ALA A 96 12.64 8.15 -10.47
C ALA A 96 13.80 7.31 -11.02
N GLN A 97 13.90 7.21 -12.35
CA GLN A 97 14.95 6.43 -13.02
C GLN A 97 16.34 6.96 -12.71
N ARG A 98 16.59 8.28 -12.84
CA ARG A 98 17.90 8.87 -12.54
C ARG A 98 18.35 8.57 -11.10
N LYS A 99 17.45 8.69 -10.13
CA LYS A 99 17.78 8.42 -8.72
C LYS A 99 18.05 6.93 -8.48
N ALA A 100 17.19 6.05 -8.97
CA ALA A 100 17.36 4.61 -8.85
C ALA A 100 18.64 4.12 -9.55
N GLU A 101 18.89 4.56 -10.77
CA GLU A 101 20.10 4.23 -11.54
C GLU A 101 21.36 4.74 -10.83
N ALA A 102 21.38 6.00 -10.38
CA ALA A 102 22.52 6.56 -9.67
C ALA A 102 22.83 5.80 -8.37
N MET A 103 21.81 5.33 -7.65
CA MET A 103 22.00 4.49 -6.46
C MET A 103 22.61 3.12 -6.80
N CYS A 104 22.11 2.46 -7.85
CA CYS A 104 22.67 1.19 -8.31
C CYS A 104 24.12 1.36 -8.77
N ARG A 105 24.40 2.40 -9.57
CA ARG A 105 25.72 2.66 -10.17
C ARG A 105 26.83 3.00 -9.16
N ARG A 106 26.47 3.31 -7.91
CA ARG A 106 27.46 3.41 -6.82
C ARG A 106 28.11 2.08 -6.49
N LYS A 107 27.46 0.96 -6.82
CA LYS A 107 27.91 -0.40 -6.47
C LYS A 107 28.29 -1.24 -7.69
N ALA A 108 27.62 -1.06 -8.84
CA ALA A 108 27.88 -1.88 -10.03
C ALA A 108 27.82 -1.08 -11.34
N GLY A 109 28.60 -1.48 -12.34
CA GLY A 109 28.62 -0.84 -13.66
C GLY A 109 27.53 -1.31 -14.62
N ASP A 110 26.90 -2.45 -14.34
CA ASP A 110 25.95 -3.16 -15.22
C ASP A 110 24.48 -2.91 -14.87
N CYS A 111 24.19 -1.79 -14.21
CA CYS A 111 22.85 -1.45 -13.75
C CYS A 111 21.85 -1.29 -14.91
N ARG A 112 20.71 -1.99 -14.81
CA ARG A 112 19.58 -1.93 -15.75
C ARG A 112 18.28 -1.63 -15.04
N LEU A 113 17.38 -0.94 -15.74
CA LEU A 113 16.02 -0.74 -15.26
C LEU A 113 15.31 -2.10 -15.16
N ALA A 114 14.85 -2.43 -13.96
CA ALA A 114 14.09 -3.65 -13.71
C ALA A 114 12.59 -3.36 -13.60
N LEU A 115 12.22 -2.21 -13.03
CA LEU A 115 10.83 -1.82 -12.87
C LEU A 115 10.67 -0.29 -12.88
N LEU A 116 9.61 0.19 -13.52
CA LEU A 116 9.14 1.58 -13.47
C LEU A 116 7.63 1.54 -13.25
N TRP A 117 7.12 2.28 -12.27
CA TRP A 117 5.69 2.33 -11.99
C TRP A 117 5.28 3.67 -11.39
N ARG A 118 3.97 3.93 -11.44
CA ARG A 118 3.35 5.06 -10.76
C ARG A 118 2.69 4.58 -9.48
N GLU A 119 2.97 5.28 -8.39
CA GLU A 119 2.30 5.14 -7.10
C GLU A 119 0.91 5.77 -7.23
N GLU A 120 -0.08 4.93 -7.43
CA GLU A 120 -1.47 5.30 -7.61
C GLU A 120 -2.29 4.83 -6.42
N THR A 121 -3.22 5.67 -6.01
CA THR A 121 -4.11 5.36 -4.91
C THR A 121 -4.99 4.17 -5.27
N VAL A 122 -4.96 3.14 -4.43
CA VAL A 122 -5.88 2.00 -4.61
C VAL A 122 -7.27 2.48 -4.22
N ALA A 123 -8.14 2.68 -5.20
CA ALA A 123 -9.55 2.92 -4.92
C ALA A 123 -10.06 1.78 -4.01
N PRO A 124 -10.79 2.09 -2.92
CA PRO A 124 -11.40 1.04 -2.12
C PRO A 124 -12.39 0.28 -3.01
N SER A 125 -12.01 -0.91 -3.47
CA SER A 125 -12.96 -1.94 -3.86
C SER A 125 -13.76 -2.25 -2.59
N VAL A 126 -14.92 -1.61 -2.46
CA VAL A 126 -15.97 -2.04 -1.54
C VAL A 126 -16.54 -3.30 -2.21
N PRO A 127 -16.27 -4.53 -1.70
CA PRO A 127 -17.08 -5.65 -2.15
C PRO A 127 -18.54 -5.28 -1.83
N PRO A 128 -19.49 -5.43 -2.77
CA PRO A 128 -20.89 -5.18 -2.46
C PRO A 128 -21.24 -6.07 -1.26
N VAL A 129 -21.55 -5.46 -0.12
CA VAL A 129 -22.09 -6.19 1.02
C VAL A 129 -23.47 -6.66 0.56
N PRO A 130 -23.70 -7.97 0.35
CA PRO A 130 -25.06 -8.43 0.11
C PRO A 130 -25.93 -7.99 1.29
N PRO A 131 -27.16 -7.51 1.07
CA PRO A 131 -28.04 -7.13 2.16
C PRO A 131 -28.14 -8.32 3.12
N ILE A 132 -27.83 -8.09 4.40
CA ILE A 132 -27.97 -9.11 5.43
C ILE A 132 -29.46 -9.50 5.45
N PRO A 133 -29.83 -10.75 5.13
CA PRO A 133 -31.21 -11.17 5.26
C PRO A 133 -31.63 -10.99 6.73
N PRO A 134 -32.83 -10.47 7.01
CA PRO A 134 -33.27 -10.29 8.39
C PRO A 134 -33.18 -11.63 9.11
N HIS A 135 -32.31 -11.71 10.12
CA HIS A 135 -32.24 -12.87 11.00
C HIS A 135 -33.56 -12.93 11.77
N THR A 136 -34.43 -13.87 11.42
CA THR A 136 -35.56 -14.24 12.27
C THR A 136 -34.98 -14.87 13.53
N LEU A 137 -35.11 -14.18 14.66
CA LEU A 137 -34.85 -14.77 15.97
C LEU A 137 -35.74 -16.02 16.12
N PRO A 138 -35.22 -17.16 16.59
CA PRO A 138 -36.07 -18.30 16.91
C PRO A 138 -37.07 -17.90 18.00
N PRO A 139 -38.32 -18.37 17.93
CA PRO A 139 -39.30 -18.09 18.98
C PRO A 139 -38.77 -18.63 20.31
N ILE A 140 -38.80 -17.78 21.33
CA ILE A 140 -38.53 -18.18 22.71
C ILE A 140 -39.68 -19.10 23.11
N GLY A 141 -39.40 -20.41 23.19
CA GLY A 141 -40.34 -21.37 23.75
C GLY A 141 -40.53 -21.11 25.25
N PRO A 142 -41.75 -21.25 25.80
CA PRO A 142 -41.95 -21.14 27.24
C PRO A 142 -41.21 -22.27 27.95
N ALA A 143 -40.50 -21.93 29.02
CA ALA A 143 -39.91 -22.91 29.93
C ALA A 143 -41.04 -23.74 30.56
N GLY A 144 -40.96 -25.06 30.39
CA GLY A 144 -41.81 -26.07 31.02
C GLY A 144 -40.95 -27.15 31.64
#